data_AF-A0A960K5A3-F1
#
_entry.id   AF-A0A960K5A3-F1
#
_cell.length_a   1.000
_cell.length_b   1.000
_cell.length_c   1.000
_cell.angle_alpha   90.00
_cell.angle_beta   90.00
_cell.angle_gamma   90.00
#
_symmetry.space_group_name_H-M   'P 1'
#
loop_
_entity.id
_entity.type
_entity.pdbx_description
1 polymer ?
#
loop_
_entity_poly.entity_id
_entity_poly.type
_entity_poly.pdbx_seq_one_letter_code
_entity_poly.pdbx_strand_id
1 'polypeptide(L)'
;LDGQPFMASTTGGEYMPEFPEIRGGERRLKAQAEVDGMMLEDQTMDVRIRGTNPSRADVRALLPHDILMRLACQESGQRQFAAAPGAAAECPIFSGDRLGGVGVMQLTNPAPTLPQIWNWRENVRGGVALFQGEKARFARILPGQIRTNANFTAAVMAFNQARMDQGLPQLTIQVPEFTTTGDFSSTTNLGQRELDNIRAYNGFPANGQFGRPMHEFRVRFDAQGLLDVTITDPANLVGEVVWEQVPVADRPAFGDPNYVNNVLGQDPNCGG
;
A
#
# COMPACT_ATOMS: atom_id res chain seq x y z
N LEU A 1 -15.15 22.13 5.57
CA LEU A 1 -15.24 21.94 4.11
C LEU A 1 -16.16 23.04 3.61
N ASP A 2 -15.61 24.24 3.45
CA ASP A 2 -16.40 25.40 3.03
C ASP A 2 -16.49 25.39 1.51
N GLY A 3 -17.50 24.69 1.00
CA GLY A 3 -17.93 24.94 -0.37
C GLY A 3 -18.47 26.36 -0.43
N GLN A 4 -17.81 27.23 -1.18
CA GLN A 4 -18.36 28.54 -1.52
C GLN A 4 -19.73 28.30 -2.18
N PRO A 5 -20.81 28.97 -1.75
CA PRO A 5 -22.10 28.85 -2.41
C PRO A 5 -21.93 29.32 -3.86
N PHE A 6 -22.24 28.46 -4.83
CA PHE A 6 -22.34 28.90 -6.21
C PHE A 6 -23.65 29.67 -6.38
N MET A 7 -23.61 30.79 -7.09
CA MET A 7 -24.81 31.55 -7.45
C MET A 7 -24.90 31.66 -8.96
N ALA A 8 -26.11 31.50 -9.47
CA ALA A 8 -26.42 31.67 -10.88
C ALA A 8 -27.83 32.23 -11.03
N SER A 9 -28.07 32.96 -12.11
CA SER A 9 -29.36 33.53 -12.45
C SER A 9 -29.74 33.15 -13.88
N THR A 10 -31.01 32.85 -14.11
CA THR A 10 -31.59 32.68 -15.44
C THR A 10 -32.94 33.39 -15.49
N THR A 11 -33.41 33.71 -16.69
CA THR A 11 -34.72 34.32 -16.91
C THR A 11 -35.64 33.31 -17.57
N GLY A 12 -36.57 32.74 -16.79
CA GLY A 12 -37.49 31.70 -17.27
C GLY A 12 -36.81 30.36 -17.61
N GLY A 13 -37.62 29.32 -17.78
CA GLY A 13 -37.16 27.97 -18.17
C GLY A 13 -36.55 27.14 -17.04
N GLU A 14 -36.00 25.97 -17.41
CA GLU A 14 -35.31 25.07 -16.49
C GLU A 14 -33.86 25.51 -16.27
N TYR A 15 -33.37 25.42 -15.03
CA TYR A 15 -31.97 25.64 -14.68
C TYR A 15 -31.35 24.36 -14.12
N MET A 16 -30.29 23.88 -14.79
CA MET A 16 -29.50 22.74 -14.31
C MET A 16 -28.15 23.26 -13.80
N PRO A 17 -27.91 23.28 -12.48
CA PRO A 17 -26.62 23.71 -11.95
C PRO A 17 -25.52 22.70 -12.27
N GLU A 18 -24.38 23.21 -12.74
CA GLU A 18 -23.18 22.41 -12.94
C GLU A 18 -22.33 22.38 -11.67
N PHE A 19 -21.95 21.18 -11.25
CA PHE A 19 -21.03 20.99 -10.13
C PHE A 19 -19.67 20.57 -10.69
N PRO A 20 -18.62 21.40 -10.55
CA PRO A 20 -17.29 21.02 -11.03
C PRO A 20 -16.76 19.79 -10.28
N GLU A 21 -17.20 19.62 -9.03
CA GLU A 21 -16.95 18.42 -8.23
C GLU A 21 -18.17 18.08 -7.37
N ILE A 22 -18.48 16.78 -7.27
CA ILE A 22 -19.50 16.26 -6.36
C ILE A 22 -18.79 15.39 -5.33
N ARG A 23 -18.85 15.83 -4.07
CA ARG A 23 -18.28 15.14 -2.90
C ARG A 23 -19.43 14.88 -1.92
N GLY A 24 -19.38 13.80 -1.16
CA GLY A 24 -20.48 13.42 -0.27
C GLY A 24 -20.78 14.49 0.79
N GLY A 25 -21.97 14.39 1.39
CA GLY A 25 -22.47 15.35 2.38
C GLY A 25 -23.91 15.76 2.11
N GLU A 26 -24.36 16.80 2.80
CA GLU A 26 -25.70 17.37 2.63
C GLU A 26 -25.65 18.53 1.64
N ARG A 27 -26.60 18.57 0.71
CA ARG A 27 -26.77 19.63 -0.28
C ARG A 27 -28.01 20.41 0.05
N ARG A 28 -27.90 21.74 -0.02
CA ARG A 28 -29.03 22.66 -0.04
C ARG A 28 -28.95 23.50 -1.30
N LEU A 29 -30.00 23.46 -2.10
CA LEU A 29 -30.26 24.43 -3.15
C LEU A 29 -31.32 25.39 -2.67
N LYS A 30 -31.11 26.66 -2.94
CA LYS A 30 -32.05 27.74 -2.67
C LYS A 30 -32.34 28.45 -3.98
N ALA A 31 -33.61 28.61 -4.31
CA ALA A 31 -34.07 29.37 -5.46
C ALA A 31 -34.86 30.60 -5.00
N GLN A 32 -34.65 31.72 -5.66
CA GLN A 32 -35.37 32.96 -5.44
C GLN A 32 -35.82 33.50 -6.80
N ALA A 33 -37.05 33.97 -6.90
CA ALA A 33 -37.61 34.53 -8.13
C ALA A 33 -38.53 35.71 -7.83
N GLU A 34 -38.48 36.75 -8.67
CA GLU A 34 -39.47 37.83 -8.65
C GLU A 34 -40.58 37.50 -9.65
N VAL A 35 -41.82 37.43 -9.18
CA VAL A 35 -43.02 37.15 -9.99
C VAL A 35 -44.06 38.23 -9.68
N ASP A 36 -44.48 38.99 -10.67
CA ASP A 36 -45.45 40.10 -10.54
C ASP A 36 -45.10 41.10 -9.40
N GLY A 37 -43.81 41.37 -9.21
CA GLY A 37 -43.30 42.28 -8.17
C GLY A 37 -43.22 41.67 -6.77
N MET A 38 -43.48 40.36 -6.61
CA MET A 38 -43.31 39.62 -5.36
C MET A 38 -42.09 38.71 -5.40
N MET A 39 -41.27 38.73 -4.36
CA MET A 39 -40.18 37.77 -4.19
C MET A 39 -40.70 36.45 -3.63
N LEU A 40 -40.51 35.38 -4.39
CA LEU A 40 -40.74 33.99 -3.99
C LEU A 40 -39.41 33.33 -3.66
N GLU A 41 -39.42 32.45 -2.67
CA GLU A 41 -38.25 31.69 -2.23
C GLU A 41 -38.64 30.24 -1.96
N ASP A 42 -37.80 29.31 -2.40
CA ASP A 42 -37.91 27.89 -2.04
C ASP A 42 -36.51 27.27 -1.88
N GLN A 43 -36.44 26.14 -1.17
CA GLN A 43 -35.18 25.41 -0.96
C GLN A 43 -35.40 23.90 -0.87
N THR A 44 -34.39 23.14 -1.31
CA THR A 44 -34.39 21.69 -1.12
C THR A 44 -34.21 21.33 0.35
N MET A 45 -34.96 20.33 0.82
CA MET A 45 -34.79 19.71 2.14
C MET A 45 -34.13 18.33 1.99
N ASP A 46 -33.25 17.98 2.94
CA ASP A 46 -32.71 16.62 3.15
C ASP A 46 -32.06 15.93 1.93
N VAL A 47 -31.43 16.68 1.02
CA VAL A 47 -30.70 16.10 -0.11
C VAL A 47 -29.31 15.66 0.34
N ARG A 48 -29.05 14.34 0.28
CA ARG A 48 -27.74 13.74 0.60
C ARG A 48 -27.01 13.29 -0.66
N ILE A 49 -25.75 13.71 -0.78
CA ILE A 49 -24.84 13.22 -1.80
C ILE A 49 -24.16 11.96 -1.27
N ARG A 50 -24.39 10.85 -1.96
CA ARG A 50 -23.82 9.53 -1.65
C ARG A 50 -22.81 9.11 -2.70
N GLY A 51 -21.84 8.31 -2.30
CA GLY A 51 -20.89 7.66 -3.19
C GLY A 51 -21.36 6.24 -3.52
N THR A 52 -21.35 5.89 -4.81
CA THR A 52 -21.65 4.53 -5.29
C THR A 52 -20.37 3.74 -5.46
N ASN A 53 -20.31 2.55 -4.87
CA ASN A 53 -19.19 1.65 -5.10
C ASN A 53 -19.12 1.21 -6.58
N PRO A 54 -17.91 1.15 -7.18
CA PRO A 54 -17.76 0.51 -8.48
C PRO A 54 -18.16 -0.96 -8.44
N SER A 55 -18.39 -1.56 -9.60
CA SER A 55 -18.37 -3.01 -9.69
C SER A 55 -16.93 -3.50 -9.44
N ARG A 56 -16.78 -4.71 -8.91
CA ARG A 56 -15.45 -5.32 -8.76
C ARG A 56 -14.72 -5.47 -10.10
N ALA A 57 -15.47 -5.69 -11.18
CA ALA A 57 -14.91 -5.75 -12.53
C ALA A 57 -14.27 -4.41 -12.95
N ASP A 58 -14.91 -3.28 -12.65
CA ASP A 58 -14.37 -1.95 -12.95
C ASP A 58 -13.09 -1.66 -12.15
N VAL A 59 -13.04 -2.09 -10.89
CA VAL A 59 -11.82 -1.96 -10.06
C VAL A 59 -10.68 -2.77 -10.66
N ARG A 60 -10.92 -4.05 -10.96
CA ARG A 60 -9.89 -4.94 -11.55
C ARG A 60 -9.40 -4.46 -12.91
N ALA A 61 -10.26 -3.87 -13.73
CA ALA A 61 -9.86 -3.29 -15.02
C ALA A 61 -8.83 -2.15 -14.88
N LEU A 62 -8.71 -1.53 -13.70
CA LEU A 62 -7.70 -0.50 -13.41
C LEU A 62 -6.48 -1.02 -12.64
N LEU A 63 -6.47 -2.28 -12.20
CA LEU A 63 -5.36 -2.88 -11.46
C LEU A 63 -4.49 -3.67 -12.45
N PRO A 64 -3.18 -3.36 -12.55
CA PRO A 64 -2.35 -3.85 -13.65
C PRO A 64 -2.00 -5.34 -13.56
N HIS A 65 -2.17 -5.98 -12.41
CA HIS A 65 -1.78 -7.37 -12.21
C HIS A 65 -2.50 -8.01 -11.00
N ASP A 66 -2.50 -9.35 -10.97
CA ASP A 66 -3.20 -10.20 -9.99
C ASP A 66 -2.91 -9.80 -8.54
N ILE A 67 -1.64 -9.58 -8.19
CA ILE A 67 -1.27 -9.22 -6.81
C ILE A 67 -1.93 -7.92 -6.33
N LEU A 68 -2.11 -6.92 -7.20
CA LEU A 68 -2.78 -5.69 -6.81
C LEU A 68 -4.30 -5.88 -6.67
N MET A 69 -4.90 -6.82 -7.41
CA MET A 69 -6.31 -7.21 -7.25
C MET A 69 -6.56 -7.87 -5.90
N ARG A 70 -5.68 -8.80 -5.51
CA ARG A 70 -5.70 -9.46 -4.20
C ARG A 70 -5.46 -8.48 -3.07
N LEU A 71 -4.51 -7.56 -3.25
CA LEU A 71 -4.25 -6.49 -2.30
C LEU A 71 -5.50 -5.63 -2.10
N ALA A 72 -6.15 -5.17 -3.17
CA ALA A 72 -7.40 -4.41 -3.07
C ALA A 72 -8.53 -5.20 -2.36
N CYS A 73 -8.54 -6.53 -2.47
CA CYS A 73 -9.45 -7.38 -1.71
C CYS A 73 -9.10 -7.40 -0.21
N GLN A 74 -7.82 -7.58 0.14
CA GLN A 74 -7.34 -7.54 1.51
C GLN A 74 -7.66 -6.19 2.19
N GLU A 75 -7.45 -5.10 1.46
CA GLU A 75 -7.59 -3.74 2.00
C GLU A 75 -9.05 -3.32 2.23
N SER A 76 -9.97 -3.69 1.34
CA SER A 76 -11.35 -3.17 1.41
C SER A 76 -12.43 -4.11 0.87
N GLY A 77 -12.05 -5.25 0.29
CA GLY A 77 -12.93 -6.06 -0.54
C GLY A 77 -13.27 -5.38 -1.87
N GLN A 78 -12.36 -4.57 -2.41
CA GLN A 78 -12.53 -3.73 -3.60
C GLN A 78 -13.68 -2.71 -3.48
N ARG A 79 -13.76 -1.99 -2.36
CA ARG A 79 -14.82 -1.02 -2.07
C ARG A 79 -14.26 0.34 -1.67
N GLN A 80 -14.89 1.39 -2.16
CA GLN A 80 -14.57 2.77 -1.78
C GLN A 80 -15.42 3.24 -0.60
N PHE A 81 -16.70 2.85 -0.57
CA PHE A 81 -17.72 3.33 0.35
C PHE A 81 -18.27 2.19 1.22
N ALA A 82 -18.77 2.55 2.42
CA ALA A 82 -19.28 1.63 3.43
C ALA A 82 -20.66 1.01 3.07
N ALA A 83 -20.77 0.49 1.86
CA ALA A 83 -21.89 -0.27 1.32
C ALA A 83 -21.38 -1.53 0.58
N ALA A 84 -22.29 -2.37 0.09
CA ALA A 84 -21.94 -3.45 -0.82
C ALA A 84 -21.40 -2.91 -2.17
N PRO A 85 -20.69 -3.73 -2.97
CA PRO A 85 -20.35 -3.38 -4.35
C PRO A 85 -21.59 -2.97 -5.15
N GLY A 86 -21.48 -1.91 -5.96
CA GLY A 86 -22.61 -1.35 -6.73
C GLY A 86 -23.65 -0.57 -5.91
N ALA A 87 -23.61 -0.62 -4.58
CA ALA A 87 -24.53 0.13 -3.72
C ALA A 87 -23.94 1.48 -3.30
N ALA A 88 -24.82 2.41 -2.91
CA ALA A 88 -24.45 3.75 -2.46
C ALA A 88 -24.34 3.85 -0.93
N ALA A 89 -23.36 4.60 -0.44
CA ALA A 89 -23.19 4.94 0.97
C ALA A 89 -22.83 6.42 1.14
N GLU A 90 -23.08 6.95 2.33
CA GLU A 90 -22.77 8.35 2.67
C GLU A 90 -21.27 8.54 2.93
N CYS A 91 -20.59 7.51 3.43
CA CYS A 91 -19.20 7.60 3.88
C CYS A 91 -18.27 6.68 3.07
N PRO A 92 -17.08 7.17 2.70
CA PRO A 92 -15.95 6.33 2.32
C PRO A 92 -15.61 5.32 3.43
N ILE A 93 -14.98 4.21 3.05
CA ILE A 93 -14.39 3.29 4.02
C ILE A 93 -13.11 3.91 4.56
N PHE A 94 -13.10 4.20 5.86
CA PHE A 94 -11.90 4.60 6.59
C PHE A 94 -11.35 3.42 7.38
N SER A 95 -10.03 3.34 7.52
CA SER A 95 -9.35 2.31 8.28
C SER A 95 -9.79 2.31 9.74
N GLY A 96 -10.02 1.13 10.32
CA GLY A 96 -10.47 0.98 11.71
C GLY A 96 -9.40 1.32 12.76
N ASP A 97 -8.14 1.36 12.36
CA ASP A 97 -6.96 1.65 13.19
C ASP A 97 -6.73 3.15 13.45
N ARG A 98 -7.59 4.02 12.91
CA ARG A 98 -7.51 5.49 13.01
C ARG A 98 -6.25 6.10 12.40
N LEU A 99 -5.52 5.37 11.56
CA LEU A 99 -4.37 5.91 10.82
C LEU A 99 -4.80 6.71 9.59
N GLY A 100 -6.07 6.62 9.19
CA GLY A 100 -6.65 7.43 8.12
C GLY A 100 -6.54 6.78 6.73
N GLY A 101 -6.43 5.45 6.67
CA GLY A 101 -6.52 4.72 5.41
C GLY A 101 -7.90 4.88 4.77
N VAL A 102 -7.95 5.08 3.45
CA VAL A 102 -9.23 5.32 2.76
C VAL A 102 -9.40 4.46 1.51
N GLY A 103 -10.61 3.91 1.36
CA GLY A 103 -11.15 3.42 0.11
C GLY A 103 -10.55 2.11 -0.38
N VAL A 104 -10.60 1.91 -1.70
CA VAL A 104 -10.28 0.64 -2.37
C VAL A 104 -8.90 0.11 -1.98
N MET A 105 -7.91 1.00 -1.93
CA MET A 105 -6.50 0.71 -1.71
C MET A 105 -6.00 1.17 -0.32
N GLN A 106 -6.91 1.56 0.59
CA GLN A 106 -6.61 2.03 1.95
C GLN A 106 -5.43 3.04 2.03
N LEU A 107 -5.43 4.04 1.14
CA LEU A 107 -4.38 5.06 1.10
C LEU A 107 -4.30 5.82 2.43
N THR A 108 -3.13 5.76 3.08
CA THR A 108 -2.93 6.23 4.46
C THR A 108 -1.81 7.27 4.59
N ASN A 109 -0.60 6.93 4.12
CA ASN A 109 0.57 7.80 4.17
C ASN A 109 1.29 7.79 2.80
N PRO A 110 1.40 8.93 2.10
CA PRO A 110 0.87 10.25 2.48
C PRO A 110 -0.66 10.27 2.61
N ALA A 111 -1.18 11.23 3.39
CA ALA A 111 -2.61 11.37 3.62
C ALA A 111 -3.36 11.49 2.27
N PRO A 112 -4.48 10.77 2.09
CA PRO A 112 -5.20 10.78 0.82
C PRO A 112 -5.79 12.16 0.52
N THR A 113 -5.67 12.57 -0.74
CA THR A 113 -6.28 13.81 -1.24
C THR A 113 -7.81 13.69 -1.31
N LEU A 114 -8.52 14.82 -1.36
CA LEU A 114 -9.98 14.83 -1.48
C LEU A 114 -10.50 14.04 -2.69
N PRO A 115 -9.89 14.12 -3.90
CA PRO A 115 -10.26 13.23 -5.00
C PRO A 115 -10.07 11.75 -4.67
N GLN A 116 -8.98 11.35 -4.01
CA GLN A 116 -8.75 9.95 -3.62
C GLN A 116 -9.73 9.44 -2.54
N ILE A 117 -10.33 10.34 -1.77
CA ILE A 117 -11.35 10.00 -0.77
C ILE A 117 -12.71 9.76 -1.43
N TRP A 118 -13.08 10.56 -2.42
CA TRP A 118 -14.43 10.55 -3.01
C TRP A 118 -14.52 9.92 -4.40
N ASN A 119 -13.39 9.68 -5.07
CA ASN A 119 -13.33 9.05 -6.39
C ASN A 119 -12.50 7.77 -6.33
N TRP A 120 -13.17 6.63 -6.47
CA TRP A 120 -12.55 5.31 -6.42
C TRP A 120 -11.46 5.12 -7.49
N ARG A 121 -11.56 5.78 -8.66
CA ARG A 121 -10.53 5.69 -9.70
C ARG A 121 -9.26 6.39 -9.28
N GLU A 122 -9.37 7.56 -8.65
CA GLU A 122 -8.22 8.27 -8.09
C GLU A 122 -7.59 7.50 -6.93
N ASN A 123 -8.41 6.86 -6.10
CA ASN A 123 -7.94 5.98 -5.04
C ASN A 123 -7.12 4.80 -5.59
N VAL A 124 -7.66 4.09 -6.59
CA VAL A 124 -6.96 2.98 -7.26
C VAL A 124 -5.66 3.44 -7.91
N ARG A 125 -5.69 4.55 -8.68
CA ARG A 125 -4.48 5.11 -9.31
C ARG A 125 -3.42 5.48 -8.28
N GLY A 126 -3.82 6.09 -7.17
CA GLY A 126 -2.93 6.40 -6.06
C GLY A 126 -2.30 5.14 -5.45
N GLY A 127 -3.09 4.08 -5.24
CA GLY A 127 -2.60 2.81 -4.72
C GLY A 127 -1.61 2.11 -5.65
N VAL A 128 -1.89 2.11 -6.95
CA VAL A 128 -0.97 1.59 -7.98
C VAL A 128 0.34 2.37 -7.98
N ALA A 129 0.27 3.71 -7.98
CA ALA A 129 1.46 4.56 -7.97
C ALA A 129 2.29 4.38 -6.69
N LEU A 130 1.64 4.23 -5.53
CA LEU A 130 2.30 3.96 -4.25
C LEU A 130 3.04 2.62 -4.29
N PHE A 131 2.37 1.56 -4.75
CA PHE A 131 2.93 0.20 -4.85
C PHE A 131 4.13 0.13 -5.79
N GLN A 132 4.02 0.75 -6.97
CA GLN A 132 5.06 0.71 -8.01
C GLN A 132 6.21 1.70 -7.75
N GLY A 133 5.94 2.79 -7.05
CA GLY A 133 6.90 3.84 -6.74
C GLY A 133 7.61 3.60 -5.42
N GLU A 134 7.00 4.07 -4.34
CA GLU A 134 7.61 4.09 -3.00
C GLU A 134 7.83 2.68 -2.45
N LYS A 135 6.82 1.82 -2.51
CA LYS A 135 6.91 0.49 -1.89
C LYS A 135 7.97 -0.37 -2.58
N ALA A 136 7.99 -0.36 -3.91
CA ALA A 136 9.02 -1.05 -4.68
C ALA A 136 10.43 -0.48 -4.48
N ARG A 137 10.57 0.79 -4.05
CA ARG A 137 11.87 1.39 -3.74
C ARG A 137 12.49 0.78 -2.49
N PHE A 138 11.72 0.43 -1.46
CA PHE A 138 12.27 -0.09 -0.21
C PHE A 138 13.05 -1.39 -0.41
N ALA A 139 12.49 -2.33 -1.16
CA ALA A 139 13.17 -3.57 -1.55
C ALA A 139 14.50 -3.32 -2.29
N ARG A 140 14.54 -2.34 -3.20
CA ARG A 140 15.74 -2.01 -3.99
C ARG A 140 16.88 -1.40 -3.18
N ILE A 141 16.57 -0.66 -2.12
CA ILE A 141 17.60 0.08 -1.36
C ILE A 141 18.12 -0.71 -0.16
N LEU A 142 17.38 -1.71 0.33
CA LEU A 142 17.75 -2.45 1.53
C LEU A 142 19.15 -3.10 1.42
N PRO A 143 19.51 -3.82 0.34
CA PRO A 143 20.85 -4.42 0.23
C PRO A 143 21.97 -3.38 0.39
N GLY A 144 21.86 -2.22 -0.28
CA GLY A 144 22.81 -1.12 -0.13
C GLY A 144 22.84 -0.50 1.28
N GLN A 145 21.68 -0.44 1.94
CA GLN A 145 21.59 0.02 3.33
C GLN A 145 22.23 -0.95 4.33
N ILE A 146 22.24 -2.26 4.05
CA ILE A 146 22.93 -3.27 4.87
C ILE A 146 24.43 -3.20 4.63
N ARG A 147 24.90 -3.11 3.37
CA ARG A 147 26.34 -3.02 3.04
C ARG A 147 27.07 -1.91 3.79
N THR A 148 26.39 -0.79 4.03
CA THR A 148 26.95 0.40 4.69
C THR A 148 26.67 0.46 6.19
N ASN A 149 26.06 -0.57 6.77
CA ASN A 149 25.66 -0.58 8.18
C ASN A 149 26.79 -1.07 9.09
N ALA A 150 27.10 -0.31 10.15
CA ALA A 150 28.16 -0.65 11.11
C ALA A 150 27.92 -1.99 11.85
N ASN A 151 26.67 -2.32 12.18
CA ASN A 151 26.34 -3.60 12.83
C ASN A 151 26.52 -4.77 11.86
N PHE A 152 26.29 -4.57 10.56
CA PHE A 152 26.61 -5.57 9.54
C PHE A 152 28.13 -5.74 9.39
N THR A 153 28.89 -4.65 9.36
CA THR A 153 30.36 -4.70 9.37
C THR A 153 30.89 -5.48 10.57
N ALA A 154 30.32 -5.26 11.76
CA ALA A 154 30.66 -6.03 12.96
C ALA A 154 30.36 -7.54 12.81
N ALA A 155 29.22 -7.89 12.22
CA ALA A 155 28.88 -9.29 11.94
C ALA A 155 29.85 -9.95 10.94
N VAL A 156 30.30 -9.22 9.91
CA VAL A 156 31.32 -9.69 8.96
C VAL A 156 32.66 -9.91 9.67
N MET A 157 33.06 -9.01 10.56
CA MET A 157 34.30 -9.18 11.36
C MET A 157 34.22 -10.42 12.26
N ALA A 158 33.08 -10.64 12.95
CA ALA A 158 32.87 -11.82 13.79
C ALA A 158 32.92 -13.13 12.97
N PHE A 159 32.27 -13.15 11.81
CA PHE A 159 32.32 -14.28 10.88
C PHE A 159 33.75 -14.59 10.43
N ASN A 160 34.51 -13.58 10.00
CA ASN A 160 35.89 -13.77 9.55
C ASN A 160 36.85 -14.13 10.69
N GLN A 161 36.60 -13.67 11.92
CA GLN A 161 37.36 -14.11 13.09
C GLN A 161 37.16 -15.61 13.33
N ALA A 162 35.92 -16.08 13.32
CA ALA A 162 35.61 -17.50 13.49
C ALA A 162 36.25 -18.39 12.40
N ARG A 163 36.36 -17.88 11.17
CA ARG A 163 37.09 -18.56 10.09
C ARG A 163 38.60 -18.66 10.37
N MET A 164 39.22 -17.57 10.83
CA MET A 164 40.65 -17.58 11.16
C MET A 164 40.96 -18.51 12.32
N ASP A 165 40.07 -18.59 13.32
CA ASP A 165 40.21 -19.52 14.45
C ASP A 165 40.18 -20.99 13.99
N GLN A 166 39.59 -21.25 12.83
CA GLN A 166 39.56 -22.57 12.16
C GLN A 166 40.69 -22.75 11.12
N GLY A 167 41.63 -21.79 11.01
CA GLY A 167 42.72 -21.82 10.04
C GLY A 167 42.29 -21.53 8.59
N LEU A 168 41.09 -20.97 8.39
CA LEU A 168 40.58 -20.60 7.06
C LEU A 168 40.89 -19.12 6.76
N PRO A 169 41.14 -18.77 5.48
CA PRO A 169 41.32 -17.38 5.09
C PRO A 169 40.02 -16.59 5.26
N GLN A 170 40.17 -15.29 5.50
CA GLN A 170 39.06 -14.33 5.52
C GLN A 170 38.40 -14.25 4.14
N LEU A 171 37.09 -13.98 4.14
CA LEU A 171 36.33 -13.71 2.93
C LEU A 171 35.94 -12.23 2.86
N THR A 172 35.91 -11.70 1.64
CA THR A 172 35.16 -10.49 1.32
C THR A 172 33.69 -10.85 1.25
N ILE A 173 32.88 -10.33 2.17
CA ILE A 173 31.45 -10.63 2.26
C ILE A 173 30.63 -9.57 1.51
N GLN A 174 29.78 -10.04 0.61
CA GLN A 174 28.86 -9.22 -0.16
C GLN A 174 27.41 -9.45 0.28
N VAL A 175 26.58 -8.42 0.10
CA VAL A 175 25.12 -8.50 0.26
C VAL A 175 24.52 -8.57 -1.13
N PRO A 176 23.95 -9.71 -1.55
CA PRO A 176 23.32 -9.81 -2.86
C PRO A 176 22.07 -8.95 -2.91
N GLU A 177 21.73 -8.46 -4.11
CA GLU A 177 20.43 -7.84 -4.36
C GLU A 177 19.31 -8.87 -4.18
N PHE A 178 18.09 -8.40 -3.88
CA PHE A 178 16.93 -9.29 -3.90
C PHE A 178 16.69 -9.86 -5.29
N THR A 179 16.26 -11.13 -5.35
CA THR A 179 15.89 -11.77 -6.61
C THR A 179 14.75 -11.01 -7.29
N THR A 180 14.88 -10.83 -8.60
CA THR A 180 13.92 -10.13 -9.47
C THR A 180 13.33 -11.04 -10.55
N THR A 181 13.42 -12.36 -10.35
CA THR A 181 12.94 -13.36 -11.31
C THR A 181 11.43 -13.56 -11.27
N GLY A 182 10.76 -12.98 -10.27
CA GLY A 182 9.31 -13.05 -10.15
C GLY A 182 8.57 -11.99 -10.95
N ASP A 183 7.25 -12.15 -11.00
CA ASP A 183 6.33 -11.18 -11.56
C ASP A 183 5.08 -11.07 -10.67
N PHE A 184 4.36 -9.96 -10.76
CA PHE A 184 3.16 -9.73 -9.97
C PHE A 184 1.87 -10.30 -10.61
N SER A 185 1.99 -11.10 -11.68
CA SER A 185 0.85 -11.67 -12.40
C SER A 185 0.33 -12.99 -11.81
N SER A 186 1.10 -13.63 -10.93
CA SER A 186 0.71 -14.86 -10.24
C SER A 186 1.28 -14.93 -8.83
N THR A 187 0.59 -15.64 -7.92
CA THR A 187 1.08 -15.94 -6.57
C THR A 187 2.17 -17.02 -6.55
N THR A 188 2.36 -17.76 -7.64
CA THR A 188 3.31 -18.89 -7.71
C THR A 188 4.69 -18.51 -8.27
N ASN A 189 4.84 -17.28 -8.78
CA ASN A 189 6.07 -16.81 -9.41
C ASN A 189 6.55 -15.49 -8.79
N LEU A 190 6.60 -15.40 -7.46
CA LEU A 190 7.07 -14.21 -6.77
C LEU A 190 8.51 -14.39 -6.31
N GLY A 191 9.36 -13.39 -6.57
CA GLY A 191 10.71 -13.30 -6.03
C GLY A 191 10.74 -12.55 -4.70
N GLN A 192 11.95 -12.36 -4.18
CA GLN A 192 12.16 -11.65 -2.91
C GLN A 192 11.68 -10.19 -3.00
N ARG A 193 11.93 -9.54 -4.13
CA ARG A 193 11.53 -8.16 -4.35
C ARG A 193 10.00 -8.02 -4.38
N GLU A 194 9.30 -8.94 -5.02
CA GLU A 194 7.84 -8.89 -5.11
C GLU A 194 7.19 -9.09 -3.73
N LEU A 195 7.67 -10.07 -2.97
CA LEU A 195 7.18 -10.37 -1.62
C LEU A 195 7.46 -9.21 -0.65
N ASP A 196 8.66 -8.62 -0.70
CA ASP A 196 8.98 -7.45 0.12
C ASP A 196 8.16 -6.22 -0.28
N ASN A 197 7.81 -6.08 -1.57
CA ASN A 197 6.94 -4.99 -2.02
C ASN A 197 5.51 -5.14 -1.46
N ILE A 198 4.98 -6.37 -1.41
CA ILE A 198 3.68 -6.65 -0.77
C ILE A 198 3.75 -6.26 0.71
N ARG A 199 4.78 -6.72 1.44
CA ARG A 199 5.01 -6.35 2.85
C ARG A 199 5.07 -4.84 3.04
N ALA A 200 5.81 -4.14 2.19
CA ALA A 200 5.99 -2.70 2.24
C ALA A 200 4.68 -1.92 2.10
N TYR A 201 3.65 -2.49 1.45
CA TYR A 201 2.35 -1.85 1.31
C TYR A 201 1.64 -1.66 2.65
N ASN A 202 1.59 -2.71 3.47
CA ASN A 202 1.14 -2.65 4.87
C ASN A 202 2.08 -1.80 5.74
N GLY A 203 3.37 -1.79 5.40
CA GLY A 203 4.40 -1.03 6.07
C GLY A 203 5.32 -1.89 6.94
N PHE A 204 6.30 -1.24 7.58
CA PHE A 204 7.31 -1.88 8.41
C PHE A 204 7.20 -1.40 9.86
N PRO A 205 6.27 -1.96 10.64
CA PRO A 205 5.88 -1.38 11.92
C PRO A 205 6.93 -1.58 13.04
N ALA A 206 7.92 -2.45 12.85
CA ALA A 206 8.98 -2.71 13.82
C ALA A 206 10.38 -2.57 13.22
N ASN A 207 11.36 -2.41 14.11
CA ASN A 207 12.77 -2.55 13.76
C ASN A 207 13.10 -4.03 13.56
N GLY A 208 13.70 -4.34 12.42
CA GLY A 208 14.34 -5.60 12.12
C GLY A 208 15.84 -5.54 12.38
N GLN A 209 16.55 -6.39 11.65
CA GLN A 209 17.99 -6.59 11.80
C GLN A 209 18.78 -5.32 11.47
N PHE A 210 19.93 -5.17 12.15
CA PHE A 210 20.86 -4.05 11.95
C PHE A 210 20.24 -2.65 12.15
N GLY A 211 19.13 -2.55 12.90
CA GLY A 211 18.43 -1.28 13.14
C GLY A 211 17.69 -0.74 11.90
N ARG A 212 17.42 -1.60 10.91
CA ARG A 212 16.59 -1.28 9.75
C ARG A 212 15.12 -1.64 10.03
N PRO A 213 14.14 -1.09 9.31
CA PRO A 213 12.76 -1.56 9.39
C PRO A 213 12.66 -3.07 9.11
N MET A 214 11.65 -3.74 9.66
CA MET A 214 11.45 -5.18 9.50
C MET A 214 10.80 -5.51 8.15
N HIS A 215 11.66 -5.71 7.16
CA HIS A 215 11.35 -6.21 5.81
C HIS A 215 10.83 -7.66 5.82
N GLU A 216 10.37 -8.13 4.66
CA GLU A 216 9.94 -9.51 4.47
C GLU A 216 11.11 -10.49 4.53
N PHE A 217 12.32 -10.02 4.19
CA PHE A 217 13.56 -10.78 4.27
C PHE A 217 14.59 -10.13 5.19
N ARG A 218 15.43 -10.95 5.82
CA ARG A 218 16.58 -10.54 6.61
C ARG A 218 17.81 -11.36 6.24
N VAL A 219 19.00 -10.90 6.62
CA VAL A 219 20.22 -11.68 6.48
C VAL A 219 20.16 -12.85 7.47
N ARG A 220 20.35 -14.06 6.95
CA ARG A 220 20.33 -15.30 7.74
C ARG A 220 21.59 -15.41 8.59
N PHE A 221 21.40 -15.89 9.81
CA PHE A 221 22.47 -16.28 10.72
C PHE A 221 22.41 -17.79 10.92
N ASP A 222 23.57 -18.41 11.07
CA ASP A 222 23.67 -19.83 11.41
C ASP A 222 23.31 -20.09 12.88
N ALA A 223 23.33 -21.36 13.28
CA ALA A 223 23.01 -21.77 14.65
C ALA A 223 23.99 -21.25 15.70
N GLN A 224 25.16 -20.76 15.30
CA GLN A 224 26.19 -20.18 16.15
C GLN A 224 26.06 -18.66 16.26
N GLY A 225 25.10 -18.05 15.56
CA GLY A 225 24.92 -16.61 15.52
C GLY A 225 25.98 -15.90 14.67
N LEU A 226 26.57 -16.58 13.68
CA LEU A 226 27.41 -15.99 12.66
C LEU A 226 26.63 -15.83 11.34
N LEU A 227 27.16 -15.02 10.42
CA LEU A 227 26.55 -14.86 9.10
C LEU A 227 26.53 -16.20 8.35
N ASP A 228 25.39 -16.55 7.79
CA ASP A 228 25.30 -17.65 6.85
C ASP A 228 25.73 -17.17 5.46
N VAL A 229 26.85 -17.73 4.96
CA VAL A 229 27.56 -17.25 3.77
C VAL A 229 27.72 -18.37 2.75
N THR A 230 27.29 -18.12 1.52
CA THR A 230 27.64 -18.95 0.36
C THR A 230 28.94 -18.45 -0.26
N ILE A 231 29.95 -19.31 -0.42
CA ILE A 231 31.18 -18.93 -1.13
C ILE A 231 30.88 -18.93 -2.63
N THR A 232 30.92 -17.75 -3.25
CA THR A 232 30.56 -17.54 -4.66
C THR A 232 31.78 -17.47 -5.58
N ASP A 233 32.93 -17.02 -5.06
CA ASP A 233 34.21 -17.04 -5.77
C ASP A 233 35.33 -17.50 -4.83
N PRO A 234 35.61 -18.81 -4.78
CA PRO A 234 36.67 -19.36 -3.92
C PRO A 234 38.06 -18.85 -4.29
N ALA A 235 38.33 -18.56 -5.56
CA ALA A 235 39.65 -18.14 -6.02
C ALA A 235 40.00 -16.73 -5.52
N ASN A 236 38.99 -15.85 -5.45
CA ASN A 236 39.13 -14.48 -4.97
C ASN A 236 38.65 -14.27 -3.52
N LEU A 237 38.35 -15.36 -2.80
CA LEU A 237 37.89 -15.33 -1.42
C LEU A 237 36.64 -14.46 -1.23
N VAL A 238 35.65 -14.60 -2.10
CA VAL A 238 34.37 -13.88 -2.03
C VAL A 238 33.25 -14.81 -1.58
N GLY A 239 32.42 -14.31 -0.66
CA GLY A 239 31.17 -14.95 -0.26
C GLY A 239 30.02 -13.96 -0.21
N GLU A 240 28.80 -14.47 -0.35
CA GLU A 240 27.57 -13.72 -0.25
C GLU A 240 26.76 -14.18 0.95
N VAL A 241 26.19 -13.23 1.70
CA VAL A 241 25.24 -13.59 2.75
C VAL A 241 23.96 -14.15 2.15
N VAL A 242 23.33 -15.08 2.87
CA VAL A 242 22.06 -15.67 2.47
C VAL A 242 20.90 -14.86 3.04
N TRP A 243 19.93 -14.55 2.19
CA TRP A 243 18.64 -13.99 2.61
C TRP A 243 17.70 -15.10 3.09
N GLU A 244 16.99 -14.85 4.19
CA GLU A 244 15.86 -15.68 4.61
C GLU A 244 14.60 -14.83 4.76
N GLN A 245 13.45 -15.44 4.45
CA GLN A 245 12.16 -14.81 4.74
C GLN A 245 11.94 -14.78 6.25
N VAL A 246 11.57 -13.64 6.80
CA VAL A 246 11.36 -13.48 8.25
C VAL A 246 10.18 -14.35 8.67
N PRO A 247 10.35 -15.35 9.55
CA PRO A 247 9.23 -16.19 10.01
C PRO A 247 8.12 -15.35 10.64
N VAL A 248 6.86 -15.74 10.48
CA VAL A 248 5.73 -15.02 11.08
C VAL A 248 5.85 -14.91 12.60
N ALA A 249 6.38 -15.96 13.24
CA ALA A 249 6.61 -16.00 14.69
C ALA A 249 7.64 -14.97 15.19
N ASP A 250 8.53 -14.49 14.32
CA ASP A 250 9.57 -13.50 14.64
C ASP A 250 9.07 -12.06 14.48
N ARG A 251 7.84 -11.88 13.97
CA ARG A 251 7.23 -10.57 13.69
C ARG A 251 6.47 -10.06 14.91
N PRO A 252 6.39 -8.74 15.11
CA PRO A 252 5.61 -8.17 16.20
C PRO A 252 4.11 -8.51 16.07
N ALA A 253 3.41 -8.57 17.21
CA ALA A 253 1.98 -8.86 17.25
C ALA A 253 1.07 -7.66 16.88
N PHE A 254 1.63 -6.47 16.62
CA PHE A 254 0.86 -5.31 16.18
C PHE A 254 0.93 -5.12 14.66
N GLY A 255 -0.19 -4.68 14.08
CA GLY A 255 -0.42 -4.74 12.64
C GLY A 255 -0.73 -6.17 12.17
N ASP A 256 -0.60 -6.43 10.88
CA ASP A 256 -0.75 -7.78 10.31
C ASP A 256 0.63 -8.46 10.13
N PRO A 257 1.08 -9.32 11.07
CA PRO A 257 2.35 -10.03 10.93
C PRO A 257 2.35 -10.97 9.72
N ASN A 258 1.19 -11.50 9.31
CA ASN A 258 1.05 -12.46 8.22
C ASN A 258 0.60 -11.82 6.89
N TYR A 259 0.74 -10.49 6.77
CA TYR A 259 0.17 -9.69 5.69
C TYR A 259 0.41 -10.24 4.29
N VAL A 260 1.65 -10.64 3.97
CA VAL A 260 1.98 -11.19 2.65
C VAL A 260 1.14 -12.42 2.35
N ASN A 261 1.08 -13.39 3.26
CA ASN A 261 0.28 -14.60 3.06
C ASN A 261 -1.23 -14.31 3.03
N ASN A 262 -1.70 -13.34 3.82
CA ASN A 262 -3.10 -12.93 3.79
C ASN A 262 -3.47 -12.34 2.42
N VAL A 263 -2.64 -11.46 1.85
CA VAL A 263 -2.81 -10.95 0.48
C VAL A 263 -2.78 -12.09 -0.54
N LEU A 264 -1.78 -12.98 -0.48
CA LEU A 264 -1.66 -14.09 -1.44
C LEU A 264 -2.83 -15.07 -1.34
N GLY A 265 -3.43 -15.20 -0.16
CA GLY A 265 -4.61 -16.03 0.08
C GLY A 265 -5.93 -15.44 -0.42
N GLN A 266 -6.00 -14.14 -0.72
CA GLN A 266 -7.21 -13.52 -1.27
C GLN A 266 -7.49 -14.01 -2.68
N ASP A 267 -8.76 -14.28 -3.01
CA ASP A 267 -9.20 -14.39 -4.40
C ASP A 267 -9.12 -13.00 -5.06
N PRO A 268 -8.50 -12.83 -6.25
CA PRO A 268 -8.44 -11.52 -6.94
C PRO A 268 -9.82 -10.93 -7.28
N ASN A 269 -10.89 -11.73 -7.26
CA ASN A 269 -12.29 -11.32 -7.43
C ASN A 269 -13.02 -11.03 -6.10
N CYS A 270 -12.32 -11.18 -4.97
CA CYS A 270 -12.83 -11.15 -3.61
C CYS A 270 -14.01 -12.12 -3.38
N GLY A 271 -13.97 -13.28 -4.03
CA GLY A 271 -14.90 -14.38 -3.85
C GLY A 271 -14.52 -15.19 -2.61
N GLY A 272 -15.00 -14.76 -1.45
CA GLY A 272 -14.90 -15.44 -0.16
C GLY A 272 -16.15 -15.16 0.66
#